data_AF-A0A6A5HI08-F1
#
_entry.id   AF-A0A6A5HI08-F1
#
_cell.length_a   1.000
_cell.length_b   1.000
_cell.length_c   1.000
_cell.angle_alpha   90.00
_cell.angle_beta   90.00
_cell.angle_gamma   90.00
#
_symmetry.space_group_name_H-M   'P 1'
#
loop_
_entity.id
_entity.type
_entity.pdbx_description
1 polymer ?
#
loop_
_entity_poly.entity_id
_entity_poly.type
_entity_poly.pdbx_seq_one_letter_code
_entity_poly.pdbx_strand_id
1 'polypeptide(L)'
;MAWFLCQWFEAILAKLAIMPYQTGLIQVGDPSRAYFCWWTRERSEMLIVKDKNEIWALYISSCFLWHYIYSAMFAPIIVGVERLCATYYIQDYENIRRRHIPILLILVTNIITIPYAYFVINNQIPFLVAYAQCVLNASIVFFGYLISWKINVIWRNRMDAERIEDHSRYSLARKFQVGENIRYLLLARRLVIAVVIYLSISLIILAFLVFGAVQGYDILFVYVLDNVILSAALVVSFTWIFCSSSWKEAFLKGIPCLRRFRKRSVTRPRFTPNLSEVPEGEVYFIQLKNAWV
;
A
#
# COMPACT_ATOMS: atom_id res chain seq x y z
N MET A 1 3.95 -9.12 3.33
CA MET A 1 2.91 -8.82 2.33
C MET A 1 1.66 -9.67 2.51
N ALA A 2 1.73 -11.01 2.58
CA ALA A 2 0.54 -11.85 2.84
C ALA A 2 -0.22 -11.50 4.13
N TRP A 3 0.48 -11.00 5.17
CA TRP A 3 -0.13 -10.50 6.40
C TRP A 3 -1.19 -9.42 6.17
N PHE A 4 -0.88 -8.38 5.39
CA PHE A 4 -1.83 -7.30 5.10
C PHE A 4 -3.05 -7.78 4.31
N LEU A 5 -2.91 -8.85 3.54
CA LEU A 5 -4.02 -9.50 2.84
C LEU A 5 -4.90 -10.31 3.80
N CYS A 6 -4.32 -10.92 4.84
CA CYS A 6 -5.08 -11.56 5.92
C CYS A 6 -5.89 -10.51 6.69
N GLN A 7 -5.27 -9.39 7.06
CA GLN A 7 -5.96 -8.26 7.71
C GLN A 7 -7.07 -7.68 6.82
N TRP A 8 -6.88 -7.66 5.49
CA TRP A 8 -7.95 -7.27 4.56
C TRP A 8 -9.14 -8.22 4.61
N PHE A 9 -8.91 -9.54 4.66
CA PHE A 9 -10.00 -10.51 4.85
C PHE A 9 -10.68 -10.35 6.22
N GLU A 10 -9.92 -10.13 7.29
CA GLU A 10 -10.46 -9.83 8.63
C GLU A 10 -11.35 -8.59 8.60
N ALA A 11 -10.95 -7.55 7.87
CA ALA A 11 -11.74 -6.32 7.71
C ALA A 11 -13.06 -6.55 6.97
N ILE A 12 -13.07 -7.41 5.95
CA ILE A 12 -14.29 -7.79 5.24
C ILE A 12 -15.25 -8.51 6.20
N LEU A 13 -14.76 -9.47 6.97
CA LEU A 13 -15.57 -10.19 7.96
C LEU A 13 -16.10 -9.26 9.05
N ALA A 14 -15.25 -8.35 9.54
CA ALA A 14 -15.65 -7.31 10.49
C ALA A 14 -16.73 -6.39 9.90
N LYS A 15 -16.59 -5.97 8.64
CA LYS A 15 -17.59 -5.13 7.97
C LYS A 15 -18.92 -5.86 7.80
N LEU A 16 -18.91 -7.14 7.45
CA LEU A 16 -20.12 -7.96 7.36
C LEU A 16 -20.85 -8.06 8.71
N ALA A 17 -20.12 -8.09 9.83
CA ALA A 17 -20.71 -8.08 11.17
C ALA A 17 -21.23 -6.69 11.59
N ILE A 18 -20.62 -5.60 11.11
CA ILE A 18 -21.05 -4.22 11.37
C ILE A 18 -22.28 -3.84 10.52
N MET A 19 -22.39 -4.39 9.31
CA MET A 19 -23.41 -4.00 8.32
C MET A 19 -24.87 -4.11 8.84
N PRO A 20 -25.29 -5.18 9.56
CA PRO A 20 -26.63 -5.25 10.13
C PRO A 20 -26.97 -4.10 11.09
N TYR A 21 -25.97 -3.58 11.80
CA TYR A 21 -26.13 -2.42 12.67
C TYR A 21 -26.25 -1.12 11.85
N GLN A 22 -25.45 -0.97 10.80
CA GLN A 22 -25.50 0.20 9.91
C GLN A 22 -26.79 0.27 9.08
N THR A 23 -27.36 -0.87 8.67
CA THR A 23 -28.62 -0.93 7.93
C THR A 23 -29.85 -0.87 8.83
N GLY A 24 -29.67 -0.89 10.16
CA GLY A 24 -30.76 -0.87 11.14
C GLY A 24 -31.51 -2.20 11.30
N LEU A 25 -30.94 -3.32 10.80
CA LEU A 25 -31.47 -4.67 11.05
C LEU A 25 -31.33 -5.05 12.52
N ILE A 26 -30.21 -4.64 13.14
CA ILE A 26 -29.97 -4.75 14.58
C ILE A 26 -29.88 -3.32 15.12
N GLN A 27 -30.81 -2.95 15.99
CA GLN A 27 -30.87 -1.63 16.58
C GLN A 27 -30.16 -1.63 17.93
N VAL A 28 -29.36 -0.59 18.17
CA VAL A 28 -28.64 -0.39 19.43
C VAL A 28 -28.86 1.07 19.83
N GLY A 29 -29.31 1.31 21.06
CA GLY A 29 -29.65 2.65 21.52
C GLY A 29 -31.07 3.07 21.17
N ASP A 30 -31.25 4.30 20.70
CA ASP A 30 -32.57 4.86 20.38
C ASP A 30 -33.05 4.42 18.98
N PRO A 31 -34.19 3.71 18.85
CA PRO A 31 -34.74 3.27 17.56
C PRO A 31 -35.06 4.41 16.58
N SER A 32 -35.24 5.63 17.09
CA SER A 32 -35.60 6.81 16.29
C SER A 32 -34.41 7.50 15.64
N ARG A 33 -33.17 7.10 15.98
CA ARG A 33 -31.93 7.70 15.45
C ARG A 33 -31.04 6.67 14.78
N ALA A 34 -30.58 7.00 13.57
CA ALA A 34 -29.57 6.20 12.87
C ALA A 34 -28.16 6.70 13.23
N TYR A 35 -27.29 5.78 13.66
CA TYR A 35 -25.89 6.06 13.96
C TYR A 35 -25.01 5.55 12.81
N PHE A 36 -24.51 6.47 11.99
CA PHE A 36 -23.68 6.13 10.81
C PHE A 36 -22.46 7.04 10.62
N CYS A 37 -22.23 7.99 11.53
CA CYS A 37 -21.15 8.96 11.40
C CYS A 37 -19.79 8.37 11.84
N TRP A 38 -18.72 8.69 11.09
CA TRP A 38 -17.35 8.23 11.39
C TRP A 38 -16.74 8.91 12.60
N TRP A 39 -17.11 10.16 12.84
CA TRP A 39 -16.67 10.95 13.98
C TRP A 39 -17.66 12.07 14.24
N THR A 40 -17.92 12.38 15.50
CA THR A 40 -18.67 13.58 15.92
C THR A 40 -18.01 14.20 17.13
N ARG A 41 -18.07 15.53 17.23
CA ARG A 41 -17.65 16.28 18.43
C ARG A 41 -18.74 16.27 19.49
N GLU A 42 -20.00 16.13 19.09
CA GLU A 42 -21.16 16.29 19.95
C GLU A 42 -21.49 14.99 20.67
N ARG A 43 -21.46 15.02 22.01
CA ARG A 43 -21.84 13.85 22.82
C ARG A 43 -23.31 13.45 22.65
N SER A 44 -24.17 14.41 22.27
CA SER A 44 -25.60 14.19 21.97
C SER A 44 -25.83 13.34 20.73
N GLU A 45 -24.86 13.26 19.82
CA GLU A 45 -24.92 12.45 18.59
C GLU A 45 -24.23 11.10 18.75
N MET A 46 -23.51 10.88 19.85
CA MET A 46 -22.83 9.63 20.14
C MET A 46 -23.81 8.57 20.63
N LEU A 47 -23.53 7.31 20.29
CA LEU A 47 -24.28 6.17 20.80
C LEU A 47 -24.03 6.03 22.31
N ILE A 48 -25.07 6.21 23.11
CA ILE A 48 -25.01 5.99 24.56
C ILE A 48 -25.34 4.53 24.85
N VAL A 49 -24.33 3.80 25.31
CA VAL A 49 -24.41 2.38 25.63
C VAL A 49 -25.00 2.21 27.03
N LYS A 50 -26.21 1.65 27.14
CA LYS A 50 -26.85 1.33 28.42
C LYS A 50 -26.41 -0.05 28.95
N ASP A 51 -26.39 -1.06 28.07
CA ASP A 51 -25.88 -2.40 28.37
C ASP A 51 -24.66 -2.69 27.48
N LYS A 52 -23.57 -3.14 28.11
CA LYS A 52 -22.33 -3.52 27.42
C LYS A 52 -22.48 -4.82 26.65
N ASN A 53 -23.39 -5.70 27.08
CA ASN A 53 -23.54 -7.03 26.49
C ASN A 53 -24.11 -7.00 25.07
N GLU A 54 -24.95 -6.01 24.76
CA GLU A 54 -25.60 -5.86 23.45
C GLU A 54 -24.63 -5.34 22.36
N ILE A 55 -23.49 -4.77 22.77
CA ILE A 55 -22.58 -4.04 21.88
C ILE A 55 -21.29 -4.80 21.59
N TRP A 56 -20.99 -5.88 22.32
CA TRP A 56 -19.72 -6.61 22.17
C TRP A 56 -19.40 -7.01 20.73
N ALA A 57 -20.39 -7.51 19.99
CA ALA A 57 -20.20 -7.87 18.58
C ALA A 57 -19.80 -6.65 17.74
N LEU A 58 -20.56 -5.55 17.82
CA LEU A 58 -20.26 -4.30 17.12
C LEU A 58 -18.89 -3.72 17.55
N TYR A 59 -18.57 -3.77 18.84
CA TYR A 59 -17.31 -3.26 19.39
C TYR A 59 -16.10 -4.03 18.88
N ILE A 60 -16.14 -5.37 18.99
CA ILE A 60 -15.05 -6.25 18.54
C ILE A 60 -14.86 -6.10 17.03
N SER A 61 -15.94 -6.13 16.25
CA SER A 61 -15.86 -5.94 14.80
C SER A 61 -15.31 -4.55 14.45
N SER A 62 -15.70 -3.50 15.20
CA SER A 62 -15.13 -2.16 15.01
C SER A 62 -13.63 -2.12 15.31
N CYS A 63 -13.15 -2.82 16.35
CA CYS A 63 -11.73 -2.95 16.65
C CYS A 63 -10.94 -3.55 15.49
N PHE A 64 -11.44 -4.65 14.90
CA PHE A 64 -10.79 -5.27 13.74
C PHE A 64 -10.81 -4.35 12.51
N LEU A 65 -11.93 -3.66 12.26
CA LEU A 65 -12.02 -2.74 11.14
C LEU A 65 -11.02 -1.59 11.30
N TRP A 66 -11.00 -0.92 12.46
CA TRP A 66 -10.06 0.17 12.72
C TRP A 66 -8.59 -0.29 12.71
N HIS A 67 -8.31 -1.48 13.24
CA HIS A 67 -6.97 -2.08 13.16
C HIS A 67 -6.52 -2.29 11.71
N TYR A 68 -7.41 -2.76 10.84
CA TYR A 68 -7.13 -2.86 9.41
C TYR A 68 -6.91 -1.48 8.77
N ILE A 69 -7.77 -0.49 9.05
CA ILE A 69 -7.65 0.85 8.46
C ILE A 69 -6.25 1.43 8.74
N TYR A 70 -5.81 1.39 9.99
CA TYR A 70 -4.48 1.88 10.34
C TYR A 70 -3.38 0.99 9.78
N SER A 71 -3.54 -0.33 9.78
CA SER A 71 -2.58 -1.24 9.15
C SER A 71 -2.40 -0.94 7.66
N ALA A 72 -3.49 -0.69 6.93
CA ALA A 72 -3.48 -0.33 5.51
C ALA A 72 -2.79 1.02 5.27
N MET A 73 -2.96 1.98 6.18
CA MET A 73 -2.27 3.27 6.11
C MET A 73 -0.76 3.16 6.38
N PHE A 74 -0.34 2.30 7.31
CA PHE A 74 1.08 2.10 7.62
C PHE A 74 1.78 1.14 6.64
N ALA A 75 1.03 0.29 5.93
CA ALA A 75 1.60 -0.71 5.01
C ALA A 75 2.57 -0.12 3.97
N PRO A 76 2.28 1.00 3.26
CA PRO A 76 3.21 1.58 2.31
C PRO A 76 4.50 2.09 2.96
N ILE A 77 4.44 2.59 4.20
CA ILE A 77 5.63 3.02 4.96
C ILE A 77 6.51 1.81 5.25
N ILE A 78 5.91 0.74 5.77
CA ILE A 78 6.62 -0.51 6.10
C ILE A 78 7.29 -1.11 4.87
N VAL A 79 6.60 -1.12 3.73
CA VAL A 79 7.17 -1.56 2.45
C VAL A 79 8.31 -0.64 2.03
N GLY A 80 8.16 0.68 2.19
CA GLY A 80 9.22 1.65 1.93
C GLY A 80 10.48 1.40 2.80
N VAL A 81 10.29 1.15 4.09
CA VAL A 81 11.37 0.83 5.03
C VAL A 81 12.06 -0.48 4.65
N GLU A 82 11.31 -1.53 4.30
CA GLU A 82 11.88 -2.79 3.80
C GLU A 82 12.77 -2.56 2.57
N ARG A 83 12.35 -1.69 1.65
CA ARG A 83 13.14 -1.34 0.46
C ARG A 83 14.38 -0.49 0.77
N LEU A 84 14.31 0.38 1.77
CA LEU A 84 15.48 1.09 2.26
C LEU A 84 16.49 0.13 2.90
N CYS A 85 16.03 -0.85 3.69
CA CYS A 85 16.90 -1.90 4.22
C CYS A 85 17.55 -2.72 3.09
N ALA A 86 16.79 -3.07 2.04
CA ALA A 86 17.34 -3.76 0.87
C ALA A 86 18.43 -2.94 0.15
N THR A 87 18.23 -1.62 0.06
CA THR A 87 19.23 -0.69 -0.50
C THR A 87 20.47 -0.56 0.38
N TYR A 88 20.30 -0.58 1.72
CA TYR A 88 21.41 -0.51 2.67
C TYR A 88 22.26 -1.78 2.66
N TYR A 89 21.62 -2.95 2.65
CA TYR A 89 22.27 -4.27 2.63
C TYR A 89 22.56 -4.77 1.22
N ILE A 90 22.80 -3.88 0.26
CA ILE A 90 22.81 -4.21 -1.17
C ILE A 90 23.71 -5.40 -1.51
N GLN A 91 24.89 -5.49 -0.87
CA GLN A 91 25.89 -6.52 -1.14
C GLN A 91 25.36 -7.95 -0.92
N ASP A 92 24.62 -8.17 0.18
CA ASP A 92 24.25 -9.51 0.62
C ASP A 92 22.73 -9.70 0.80
N TYR A 93 21.91 -8.73 0.39
CA TYR A 93 20.47 -8.74 0.70
C TYR A 93 19.78 -10.03 0.24
N GLU A 94 20.10 -10.48 -0.98
CA GLU A 94 19.52 -11.69 -1.58
C GLU A 94 20.22 -12.98 -1.17
N ASN A 95 21.51 -12.92 -0.82
CA ASN A 95 22.31 -14.09 -0.44
C ASN A 95 21.96 -14.58 0.97
N ILE A 96 21.66 -13.65 1.89
CA ILE A 96 21.34 -13.98 3.28
C ILE A 96 19.85 -13.76 3.51
N ARG A 97 19.14 -14.83 3.86
CA ARG A 97 17.70 -14.82 4.10
C ARG A 97 17.32 -14.06 5.38
N ARG A 98 17.17 -12.74 5.28
CA ARG A 98 16.83 -11.84 6.41
C ARG A 98 15.33 -11.77 6.70
N ARG A 99 14.70 -12.93 6.97
CA ARG A 99 13.26 -13.01 7.34
C ARG A 99 12.90 -12.19 8.58
N HIS A 100 13.85 -11.93 9.46
CA HIS A 100 13.62 -11.14 10.67
C HIS A 100 13.22 -9.69 10.38
N ILE A 101 13.69 -9.07 9.28
CA ILE A 101 13.34 -7.68 8.91
C ILE A 101 11.82 -7.53 8.69
N PRO A 102 11.18 -8.28 7.76
CA PRO A 102 9.74 -8.15 7.56
C PRO A 102 8.93 -8.61 8.78
N ILE A 103 9.41 -9.59 9.56
CA ILE A 103 8.73 -10.03 10.79
C ILE A 103 8.72 -8.90 11.83
N LEU A 104 9.87 -8.27 12.08
CA LEU A 104 10.00 -7.15 13.01
C LEU A 104 9.09 -5.99 12.58
N LEU A 105 9.10 -5.66 11.29
CA LEU A 105 8.26 -4.59 10.74
C LEU A 105 6.76 -4.87 10.95
N ILE A 106 6.32 -6.12 10.74
CA ILE A 106 4.93 -6.53 11.01
C ILE A 106 4.61 -6.43 12.50
N LEU A 107 5.50 -6.89 13.38
CA LEU A 107 5.31 -6.82 14.83
C LEU A 107 5.17 -5.36 15.30
N VAL A 108 6.08 -4.49 14.89
CA VAL A 108 6.04 -3.05 15.20
C VAL A 108 4.73 -2.43 14.70
N THR A 109 4.30 -2.77 13.49
CA THR A 109 3.02 -2.27 12.94
C THR A 109 1.85 -2.67 13.81
N ASN A 110 1.77 -3.93 14.25
CA ASN A 110 0.67 -4.40 15.10
C ASN A 110 0.72 -3.77 16.50
N ILE A 111 1.90 -3.63 17.10
CA ILE A 111 2.09 -2.97 18.39
C ILE A 111 1.59 -1.52 18.36
N ILE A 112 1.72 -0.83 17.22
CA ILE A 112 1.21 0.54 17.05
C ILE A 112 -0.28 0.55 16.75
N THR A 113 -0.73 -0.25 15.78
CA THR A 113 -2.08 -0.16 15.22
C THR A 113 -3.17 -0.71 16.14
N ILE A 114 -2.88 -1.74 16.96
CA ILE A 114 -3.86 -2.33 17.88
C ILE A 114 -4.27 -1.33 18.99
N PRO A 115 -3.33 -0.72 19.75
CA PRO A 115 -3.68 0.32 20.72
C PRO A 115 -4.33 1.54 20.06
N TYR A 116 -3.87 1.92 18.86
CA TYR A 116 -4.44 3.05 18.14
C TYR A 116 -5.92 2.81 17.80
N ALA A 117 -6.28 1.62 17.31
CA ALA A 117 -7.67 1.25 17.06
C ALA A 117 -8.53 1.35 18.33
N TYR A 118 -8.02 0.86 19.47
CA TYR A 118 -8.69 0.97 20.76
C TYR A 118 -8.91 2.45 21.17
N PHE A 119 -7.89 3.30 21.07
CA PHE A 119 -8.03 4.70 21.47
C PHE A 119 -9.00 5.49 20.57
N VAL A 120 -9.04 5.18 19.28
CA VAL A 120 -9.96 5.82 18.33
C VAL A 120 -11.41 5.45 18.62
N ILE A 121 -11.71 4.17 18.85
CA ILE A 121 -13.07 3.71 19.15
C ILE A 121 -13.59 4.33 20.45
N ASN A 122 -12.72 4.51 21.44
CA ASN A 122 -13.05 5.16 22.70
C ASN A 122 -13.00 6.71 22.61
N ASN A 123 -12.91 7.27 21.41
CA ASN A 123 -12.85 8.71 21.13
C ASN A 123 -11.77 9.46 21.97
N GLN A 124 -10.65 8.79 22.24
CA GLN A 124 -9.53 9.39 22.98
C GLN A 124 -8.53 10.10 22.07
N ILE A 125 -8.61 9.86 20.76
CA ILE A 125 -7.80 10.55 19.75
C ILE A 125 -8.68 11.57 19.03
N PRO A 126 -8.36 12.88 19.12
CA PRO A 126 -9.09 13.90 18.37
C PRO A 126 -8.97 13.67 16.87
N PHE A 127 -10.04 13.96 16.12
CA PHE A 127 -10.07 13.81 14.67
C PHE A 127 -8.90 14.51 13.97
N LEU A 128 -8.54 15.73 14.38
CA LEU A 128 -7.45 16.49 13.78
C LEU A 128 -6.09 15.75 13.90
N VAL A 129 -5.86 15.04 15.00
CA VAL A 129 -4.65 14.25 15.23
C VAL A 129 -4.63 13.03 14.30
N ALA A 130 -5.76 12.31 14.20
CA ALA A 130 -5.88 11.19 13.27
C ALA A 130 -5.70 11.63 11.81
N TYR A 131 -6.33 12.74 11.41
CA TYR A 131 -6.21 13.31 10.08
C TYR A 131 -4.77 13.75 9.77
N ALA A 132 -4.11 14.45 10.71
CA ALA A 132 -2.71 14.86 10.56
C ALA A 132 -1.78 13.65 10.41
N GLN A 133 -2.03 12.55 11.15
CA GLN A 133 -1.28 11.30 11.00
C GLN A 133 -1.43 10.72 9.59
N CYS A 134 -2.63 10.76 8.99
CA CYS A 134 -2.85 10.30 7.63
C CYS A 134 -2.01 11.11 6.61
N VAL A 135 -2.02 12.44 6.74
CA VAL A 135 -1.27 13.36 5.87
C VAL A 135 0.24 13.12 6.03
N LEU A 136 0.71 12.95 7.27
CA LEU A 136 2.09 12.62 7.59
C LEU A 136 2.50 11.28 6.95
N ASN A 137 1.65 10.24 7.04
CA ASN A 137 1.93 8.95 6.43
C ASN A 137 2.06 9.06 4.90
N ALA A 138 1.14 9.76 4.22
CA ALA A 138 1.23 9.99 2.77
C ALA A 138 2.51 10.75 2.39
N SER A 139 2.88 11.74 3.20
CA SER A 139 4.12 12.53 3.02
C SER A 139 5.37 11.66 3.19
N ILE A 140 5.43 10.82 4.23
CA ILE A 140 6.54 9.88 4.46
C ILE A 140 6.71 8.93 3.28
N VAL A 141 5.61 8.41 2.72
CA VAL A 141 5.66 7.52 1.55
C VAL A 141 6.25 8.24 0.34
N PHE A 142 5.78 9.47 0.07
CA PHE A 142 6.25 10.26 -1.07
C PHE A 142 7.73 10.67 -0.93
N PHE A 143 8.11 11.27 0.20
CA PHE A 143 9.48 11.69 0.45
C PHE A 143 10.42 10.50 0.64
N GLY A 144 9.96 9.42 1.27
CA GLY A 144 10.71 8.17 1.41
C GLY A 144 11.07 7.56 0.05
N TYR A 145 10.16 7.64 -0.92
CA TYR A 145 10.45 7.27 -2.32
C TYR A 145 11.52 8.19 -2.94
N LEU A 146 11.41 9.52 -2.78
CA LEU A 146 12.39 10.46 -3.33
C LEU A 146 13.80 10.26 -2.73
N ILE A 147 13.87 10.01 -1.42
CA ILE A 147 15.12 9.69 -0.72
C ILE A 147 15.69 8.37 -1.24
N SER A 148 14.87 7.33 -1.34
CA SER A 148 15.26 6.02 -1.90
C SER A 148 15.82 6.18 -3.31
N TRP A 149 15.15 6.96 -4.16
CA TRP A 149 15.61 7.28 -5.50
C TRP A 149 16.96 7.99 -5.50
N LYS A 150 17.11 9.06 -4.70
CA LYS A 150 18.35 9.82 -4.60
C LYS A 150 19.53 8.97 -4.14
N ILE A 151 19.33 8.13 -3.12
CA ILE A 151 20.36 7.21 -2.61
C ILE A 151 20.80 6.24 -3.70
N ASN A 152 19.85 5.63 -4.42
CA ASN A 152 20.18 4.68 -5.49
C ASN A 152 20.91 5.34 -6.68
N VAL A 153 20.56 6.58 -7.03
CA VAL A 153 21.31 7.36 -8.04
C VAL A 153 22.73 7.67 -7.57
N ILE A 154 22.92 8.07 -6.30
CA ILE A 154 24.25 8.31 -5.74
C ILE A 154 25.11 7.04 -5.80
N TRP A 155 24.54 5.89 -5.44
CA TRP A 155 25.24 4.60 -5.53
C TRP A 155 25.67 4.27 -6.96
N ARG A 156 24.80 4.52 -7.95
CA ARG A 156 25.16 4.34 -9.35
C ARG A 156 26.32 5.25 -9.77
N ASN A 157 26.25 6.54 -9.43
CA ASN A 157 27.31 7.49 -9.79
C ASN A 157 28.65 7.12 -9.13
N ARG A 158 28.63 6.65 -7.87
CA ARG A 158 29.82 6.16 -7.18
C ARG A 158 30.40 4.92 -7.85
N MET A 159 29.57 3.98 -8.27
CA MET A 159 30.00 2.80 -9.02
C MET A 159 30.62 3.15 -10.38
N ASP A 160 30.04 4.13 -11.08
CA ASP A 160 30.58 4.61 -12.36
C ASP A 160 31.94 5.31 -12.18
N ALA A 161 32.14 6.04 -11.07
CA ALA A 161 33.44 6.60 -10.69
C ALA A 161 34.47 5.53 -10.28
N GLU A 162 34.08 4.57 -9.43
CA GLU A 162 34.92 3.43 -9.02
C GLU A 162 35.39 2.61 -10.24
N ARG A 163 34.55 2.47 -11.28
CA ARG A 163 34.94 1.81 -12.54
C ARG A 163 36.13 2.50 -13.22
N ILE A 164 36.22 3.83 -13.15
CA ILE A 164 37.22 4.65 -13.85
C ILE A 164 38.50 4.76 -13.01
N GLU A 165 38.37 4.96 -11.70
CA GLU A 165 39.50 5.25 -10.80
C GLU A 165 40.15 4.00 -10.20
N ASP A 166 39.38 2.96 -9.85
CA ASP A 166 39.90 1.78 -9.15
C ASP A 166 39.10 0.51 -9.47
N HIS A 167 39.58 -0.21 -10.50
CA HIS A 167 38.98 -1.47 -10.95
C HIS A 167 38.93 -2.57 -9.88
N SER A 168 39.73 -2.49 -8.81
CA SER A 168 39.75 -3.51 -7.75
C SER A 168 38.52 -3.47 -6.83
N ARG A 169 37.89 -2.29 -6.69
CA ARG A 169 36.68 -2.07 -5.88
C ARG A 169 35.38 -2.27 -6.66
N TYR A 170 35.49 -2.30 -7.99
CA TYR A 170 34.36 -2.52 -8.88
C TYR A 170 33.97 -4.00 -8.89
N SER A 171 32.78 -4.33 -8.38
CA SER A 171 32.20 -5.66 -8.48
C SER A 171 31.01 -5.68 -9.44
N LEU A 172 31.02 -6.63 -10.38
CA LEU A 172 29.94 -6.83 -11.34
C LEU A 172 28.61 -7.18 -10.64
N ALA A 173 28.68 -7.95 -9.54
CA ALA A 173 27.52 -8.31 -8.73
C ALA A 173 26.88 -7.06 -8.08
N ARG A 174 27.69 -6.13 -7.58
CA ARG A 174 27.21 -4.88 -6.98
C ARG A 174 26.54 -3.97 -8.03
N LYS A 175 27.11 -3.89 -9.23
CA LYS A 175 26.48 -3.17 -10.37
C LYS A 175 25.14 -3.78 -10.75
N PHE A 176 25.05 -5.12 -10.75
CA PHE A 176 23.80 -5.83 -11.02
C PHE A 176 22.71 -5.45 -10.01
N GLN A 177 23.03 -5.52 -8.71
CA GLN A 177 22.09 -5.19 -7.63
C GLN A 177 21.63 -3.73 -7.68
N VAL A 178 22.54 -2.77 -7.90
CA VAL A 178 22.16 -1.34 -8.04
C VAL A 178 21.28 -1.12 -9.26
N GLY A 179 21.63 -1.74 -10.39
CA GLY A 179 20.86 -1.66 -11.63
C GLY A 179 19.45 -2.22 -11.47
N GLU A 180 19.30 -3.34 -10.78
CA GLU A 180 18.00 -3.94 -10.48
C GLU A 180 17.17 -3.07 -9.52
N ASN A 181 17.78 -2.54 -8.45
CA ASN A 181 17.10 -1.64 -7.51
C ASN A 181 16.60 -0.35 -8.18
N ILE A 182 17.37 0.27 -9.08
CA ILE A 182 16.92 1.45 -9.84
C ILE A 182 15.74 1.11 -10.75
N ARG A 183 15.78 -0.05 -11.42
CA ARG A 183 14.67 -0.52 -12.26
C ARG A 183 13.42 -0.81 -11.43
N TYR A 184 13.59 -1.45 -10.28
CA TYR A 184 12.51 -1.66 -9.31
C TYR A 184 11.90 -0.33 -8.89
N LEU A 185 12.71 0.68 -8.54
CA LEU A 185 12.21 1.99 -8.15
C LEU A 185 11.45 2.69 -9.29
N LEU A 186 11.86 2.52 -10.54
CA LEU A 186 11.14 3.06 -11.69
C LEU A 186 9.73 2.44 -11.83
N LEU A 187 9.60 1.13 -11.58
CA LEU A 187 8.31 0.44 -11.53
C LEU A 187 7.51 0.89 -10.31
N ALA A 188 8.14 0.95 -9.14
CA ALA A 188 7.55 1.38 -7.89
C ALA A 188 7.06 2.83 -7.93
N ARG A 189 7.65 3.69 -8.77
CA ARG A 189 7.18 5.08 -8.98
C ARG A 189 5.69 5.15 -9.31
N ARG A 190 5.22 4.29 -10.22
CA ARG A 190 3.80 4.24 -10.61
C ARG A 190 2.92 3.80 -9.44
N LEU A 191 3.39 2.83 -8.67
CA LEU A 191 2.71 2.35 -7.48
C LEU A 191 2.62 3.43 -6.40
N VAL A 192 3.73 4.12 -6.10
CA VAL A 192 3.79 5.19 -5.10
C VAL A 192 2.85 6.33 -5.48
N ILE A 193 2.84 6.75 -6.76
CA ILE A 193 1.92 7.78 -7.24
C ILE A 193 0.46 7.32 -7.06
N ALA A 194 0.13 6.08 -7.43
CA ALA A 194 -1.22 5.55 -7.26
C ALA A 194 -1.63 5.50 -5.78
N VAL A 195 -0.75 5.04 -4.88
CA VAL A 195 -0.99 4.99 -3.44
C VAL A 195 -1.19 6.38 -2.86
N VAL A 196 -0.35 7.36 -3.23
CA VAL A 196 -0.47 8.74 -2.74
C VAL A 196 -1.79 9.36 -3.23
N ILE A 197 -2.13 9.23 -4.52
CA ILE A 197 -3.41 9.70 -5.06
C ILE A 197 -4.58 9.07 -4.32
N TYR A 198 -4.51 7.76 -4.08
CA TYR A 198 -5.56 7.02 -3.38
C TYR A 198 -5.78 7.51 -1.95
N LEU A 199 -4.68 7.68 -1.20
CA LEU A 199 -4.73 8.21 0.17
C LEU A 199 -5.25 9.66 0.17
N SER A 200 -4.84 10.49 -0.79
CA SER A 200 -5.33 11.86 -0.93
C SER A 200 -6.83 11.91 -1.21
N ILE A 201 -7.35 11.09 -2.13
CA ILE A 201 -8.79 11.00 -2.42
C ILE A 201 -9.55 10.56 -1.16
N SER A 202 -9.04 9.54 -0.46
CA SER A 202 -9.66 9.05 0.79
C SER A 202 -9.74 10.14 1.86
N LEU A 203 -8.67 10.95 2.00
CA LEU A 203 -8.62 12.07 2.95
C LEU A 203 -9.56 13.20 2.57
N ILE A 204 -9.69 13.52 1.28
CA ILE A 204 -10.60 14.54 0.79
C ILE A 204 -12.05 14.13 1.06
N ILE A 205 -12.42 12.87 0.78
CA ILE A 205 -13.76 12.34 1.08
C ILE A 205 -14.04 12.42 2.59
N LEU A 206 -13.08 12.00 3.43
CA LEU A 206 -13.21 12.08 4.88
C LEU A 206 -13.38 13.53 5.37
N ALA A 207 -12.64 14.48 4.80
CA ALA A 207 -12.76 15.90 5.15
C ALA A 207 -14.15 16.45 4.77
N PHE A 208 -14.64 16.14 3.56
CA PHE A 208 -15.99 16.55 3.14
C PHE A 208 -17.08 16.00 4.05
N LEU A 209 -16.95 14.73 4.48
CA LEU A 209 -17.88 14.09 5.40
C LEU A 209 -17.87 14.77 6.77
N VAL A 210 -16.69 15.04 7.35
CA VAL A 210 -16.59 15.59 8.71
C VAL A 210 -16.96 17.07 8.78
N PHE A 211 -16.65 17.86 7.75
CA PHE A 211 -17.02 19.28 7.71
C PHE A 211 -18.47 19.53 7.22
N GLY A 212 -19.22 18.47 6.88
CA GLY A 212 -20.61 18.58 6.45
C GLY A 212 -20.79 19.48 5.23
N ALA A 213 -19.79 19.53 4.34
CA ALA A 213 -19.79 20.46 3.22
C ALA A 213 -20.91 20.21 2.21
N VAL A 214 -21.50 19.01 2.22
CA VAL A 214 -22.60 18.60 1.34
C VAL A 214 -23.76 18.08 2.18
N GLN A 215 -24.73 18.95 2.45
CA GLN A 215 -25.90 18.62 3.28
C GLN A 215 -26.78 17.55 2.61
N GLY A 216 -27.21 16.55 3.38
CA GLY A 216 -28.17 15.54 2.94
C GLY A 216 -27.59 14.32 2.23
N TYR A 217 -26.27 14.27 2.01
CA TYR A 217 -25.59 13.15 1.34
C TYR A 217 -24.64 12.36 2.26
N ASP A 218 -24.67 12.60 3.57
CA ASP A 218 -23.73 12.03 4.54
C ASP A 218 -23.68 10.50 4.48
N ILE A 219 -24.84 9.85 4.37
CA ILE A 219 -24.95 8.39 4.25
C ILE A 219 -24.21 7.89 3.00
N LEU A 220 -24.39 8.56 1.86
CA LEU A 220 -23.72 8.20 0.60
C LEU A 220 -22.20 8.37 0.73
N PHE A 221 -21.74 9.46 1.33
CA PHE A 221 -20.30 9.69 1.56
C PHE A 221 -19.69 8.65 2.50
N VAL A 222 -20.40 8.23 3.56
CA VAL A 222 -19.96 7.15 4.46
C VAL A 222 -19.80 5.84 3.68
N TYR A 223 -20.81 5.46 2.87
CA TYR A 223 -20.72 4.25 2.05
C TYR A 223 -19.58 4.31 1.03
N VAL A 224 -19.40 5.45 0.37
CA VAL A 224 -18.29 5.64 -0.58
C VAL A 224 -16.95 5.52 0.14
N LEU A 225 -16.79 6.16 1.31
CA LEU A 225 -15.57 6.10 2.10
C LEU A 225 -15.25 4.68 2.57
N ASP A 226 -16.24 3.96 3.09
CA ASP A 226 -16.10 2.55 3.49
C ASP A 226 -15.60 1.67 2.35
N ASN A 227 -16.20 1.81 1.17
CA ASN A 227 -15.82 1.03 -0.02
C ASN A 227 -14.45 1.43 -0.56
N VAL A 228 -14.10 2.72 -0.52
CA VAL A 228 -12.75 3.18 -0.83
C VAL A 228 -11.77 2.55 0.16
N ILE A 229 -12.00 2.56 1.47
CA ILE A 229 -11.01 2.00 2.39
C ILE A 229 -10.85 0.47 2.23
N LEU A 230 -11.95 -0.25 2.01
CA LEU A 230 -11.92 -1.70 1.78
C LEU A 230 -11.35 -2.09 0.41
N SER A 231 -11.41 -1.23 -0.61
CA SER A 231 -10.83 -1.52 -1.92
C SER A 231 -9.32 -1.27 -2.02
N ALA A 232 -8.67 -0.79 -0.95
CA ALA A 232 -7.24 -0.43 -0.96
C ALA A 232 -6.34 -1.58 -1.40
N ALA A 233 -6.56 -2.79 -0.88
CA ALA A 233 -5.79 -3.98 -1.25
C ALA A 233 -5.95 -4.35 -2.73
N LEU A 234 -7.16 -4.17 -3.29
CA LEU A 234 -7.44 -4.41 -4.69
C LEU A 234 -6.73 -3.38 -5.57
N VAL A 235 -6.82 -2.09 -5.23
CA VAL A 235 -6.17 -1.01 -5.99
C VAL A 235 -4.66 -1.20 -6.08
N VAL A 236 -4.02 -1.54 -4.95
CA VAL A 236 -2.58 -1.85 -4.90
C VAL A 236 -2.26 -3.07 -5.77
N SER A 237 -3.05 -4.14 -5.66
CA SER A 237 -2.84 -5.38 -6.44
C SER A 237 -2.99 -5.15 -7.95
N PHE A 238 -4.04 -4.44 -8.36
CA PHE A 238 -4.24 -4.07 -9.77
C PHE A 238 -3.13 -3.15 -10.25
N THR A 239 -2.74 -2.13 -9.48
CA THR A 239 -1.66 -1.23 -9.90
C THR A 239 -0.36 -2.00 -10.07
N TRP A 240 -0.04 -2.92 -9.15
CA TRP A 240 1.15 -3.77 -9.25
C TRP A 240 1.19 -4.60 -10.54
N ILE A 241 0.10 -5.29 -10.86
CA ILE A 241 -0.01 -6.11 -12.08
C ILE A 241 0.20 -5.25 -13.33
N PHE A 242 -0.36 -4.04 -13.34
CA PHE A 242 -0.28 -3.13 -14.50
C PHE A 242 1.03 -2.32 -14.55
N CYS A 243 1.84 -2.33 -13.49
CA CYS A 243 3.16 -1.69 -13.50
C CYS A 243 4.15 -2.41 -14.44
N SER A 244 4.06 -3.74 -14.54
CA SER A 244 4.91 -4.52 -15.45
C SER A 244 4.14 -4.99 -16.68
N SER A 245 4.66 -4.71 -17.88
CA SER A 245 4.09 -5.17 -19.15
C SER A 245 3.95 -6.69 -19.20
N SER A 246 4.96 -7.43 -18.74
CA SER A 246 4.95 -8.89 -18.70
C SER A 246 3.83 -9.44 -17.82
N TRP A 247 3.63 -8.86 -16.64
CA TRP A 247 2.59 -9.29 -15.69
C TRP A 247 1.20 -8.91 -16.19
N LYS A 248 1.04 -7.68 -16.70
CA LYS A 248 -0.19 -7.24 -17.36
C LYS A 248 -0.59 -8.17 -18.49
N GLU A 249 0.35 -8.53 -19.37
CA GLU A 249 0.08 -9.43 -20.47
C GLU A 249 -0.25 -10.86 -20.01
N ALA A 250 0.46 -11.39 -19.03
CA ALA A 250 0.16 -12.70 -18.45
C ALA A 250 -1.23 -12.72 -17.81
N PHE A 251 -1.58 -11.70 -17.03
CA PHE A 251 -2.88 -11.55 -16.40
C PHE A 251 -4.00 -11.46 -17.45
N LEU A 252 -3.84 -10.61 -18.47
CA LEU A 252 -4.82 -10.47 -19.55
C LEU A 252 -4.97 -11.75 -20.38
N LYS A 253 -3.90 -12.54 -20.56
CA LYS A 253 -3.96 -13.87 -21.20
C LYS A 253 -4.74 -14.88 -20.38
N GLY A 254 -4.70 -14.77 -19.05
CA GLY A 254 -5.44 -15.64 -18.13
C GLY A 254 -6.95 -15.38 -18.09
N ILE A 255 -7.42 -14.21 -18.56
CA ILE A 255 -8.85 -13.87 -18.56
C ILE A 255 -9.53 -14.47 -19.80
N PRO A 256 -10.45 -15.45 -19.64
CA PRO A 256 -11.06 -16.15 -20.77
C PRO A 256 -11.81 -15.22 -21.73
N CYS A 257 -12.48 -14.20 -21.20
CA CYS A 257 -13.34 -13.28 -21.94
C CYS A 257 -12.57 -12.32 -22.86
N LEU A 258 -11.34 -11.93 -22.47
CA LEU A 258 -10.50 -10.99 -23.25
C LEU A 258 -9.70 -11.68 -24.35
N ARG A 259 -9.65 -13.02 -24.34
CA ARG A 259 -8.95 -13.83 -25.33
C ARG A 259 -9.57 -13.69 -26.74
N ARG A 260 -10.87 -13.42 -26.83
CA ARG A 260 -11.60 -13.25 -28.10
C ARG A 260 -11.32 -11.93 -28.83
N PHE A 261 -10.91 -10.88 -28.12
CA PHE A 261 -10.72 -9.54 -28.69
C PHE A 261 -9.28 -9.23 -29.09
N ARG A 262 -8.34 -10.17 -28.91
CA ARG A 262 -6.92 -9.92 -29.15
C ARG A 262 -6.50 -10.31 -30.57
N LYS A 263 -6.13 -9.31 -31.39
CA LYS A 263 -5.31 -9.52 -32.60
C LYS A 263 -3.97 -10.17 -32.20
N ARG A 264 -3.51 -11.17 -32.94
CA ARG A 264 -2.17 -11.81 -32.80
C ARG A 264 -1.14 -10.70 -32.60
N SER A 265 -0.46 -10.68 -31.45
CA SER A 265 0.61 -9.73 -31.22
C SER A 265 1.73 -10.04 -32.21
N VAL A 266 2.06 -9.06 -33.05
CA VAL A 266 3.24 -9.06 -33.91
C VAL A 266 4.44 -9.32 -33.01
N THR A 267 5.20 -10.38 -33.31
CA THR A 267 6.46 -10.71 -32.67
C THR A 267 7.36 -9.48 -32.75
N ARG A 268 7.59 -8.77 -31.64
CA ARG A 268 8.62 -7.73 -31.62
C ARG A 268 9.95 -8.41 -31.92
N PRO A 269 10.74 -7.94 -32.90
CA PRO A 269 12.04 -8.52 -33.17
C PRO A 269 12.88 -8.43 -31.90
N ARG A 270 13.37 -9.57 -31.40
CA ARG A 270 14.37 -9.61 -30.33
C ARG A 270 15.59 -8.89 -30.88
N PHE A 271 15.91 -7.72 -30.34
CA PHE A 271 17.19 -7.08 -30.58
C PHE A 271 18.27 -8.02 -30.03
N THR A 272 18.98 -8.68 -30.94
CA THR A 272 20.15 -9.50 -30.65
C THR A 272 21.36 -8.63 -30.97
N PRO A 273 22.06 -8.08 -29.97
CA PRO A 273 23.30 -7.36 -30.25
C PRO A 273 24.30 -8.35 -30.87
N ASN A 274 25.13 -7.88 -31.80
CA ASN A 274 26.25 -8.68 -32.31
C ASN A 274 27.15 -9.05 -31.12
N LEU A 275 27.23 -10.35 -30.81
CA LEU A 275 28.00 -10.88 -29.67
C LEU A 275 29.51 -10.55 -29.74
N SER A 276 30.00 -10.13 -30.91
CA SER A 276 31.41 -9.81 -31.16
C SER A 276 31.86 -8.44 -30.63
N GLU A 277 30.95 -7.52 -30.30
CA GLU A 277 31.29 -6.13 -29.91
C GLU A 277 30.99 -5.81 -28.44
N VAL A 278 30.29 -6.71 -27.72
CA VAL A 278 29.84 -6.47 -26.34
C VAL A 278 30.53 -7.46 -25.41
N PRO A 279 31.23 -7.01 -24.35
CA PRO A 279 31.82 -7.90 -23.35
C PRO A 279 30.77 -8.89 -22.84
N GLU A 280 31.12 -10.17 -22.64
CA GLU A 280 30.15 -11.22 -22.25
C GLU A 280 29.32 -10.84 -21.01
N GLY A 281 29.91 -10.11 -20.06
CA GLY A 281 29.21 -9.58 -18.89
C GLY A 281 28.12 -8.56 -19.22
N GLU A 282 28.24 -7.79 -20.31
CA GLU A 282 27.29 -6.78 -20.78
C GLU A 282 26.14 -7.35 -21.63
N VAL A 283 26.36 -8.48 -22.31
CA VAL A 283 25.33 -9.21 -23.06
C VAL A 283 24.14 -9.58 -22.15
N TYR A 284 24.44 -10.01 -20.93
CA TYR A 284 23.41 -10.33 -19.93
C TYR A 284 22.58 -9.10 -19.53
N PHE A 285 23.19 -7.92 -19.40
CA PHE A 285 22.46 -6.67 -19.09
C PHE A 285 21.54 -6.23 -20.23
N ILE A 286 21.92 -6.48 -21.48
CA ILE A 286 21.09 -6.21 -22.66
C ILE A 286 19.90 -7.18 -22.69
N GLN A 287 20.13 -8.47 -22.45
CA GLN A 287 19.04 -9.45 -22.36
C GLN A 287 18.07 -9.14 -21.22
N LEU A 288 18.58 -8.78 -20.04
CA LEU A 288 17.76 -8.38 -18.89
C LEU A 288 16.96 -7.11 -19.18
N LYS A 289 17.54 -6.14 -19.92
CA LYS A 289 16.84 -4.92 -20.37
C LYS A 289 15.70 -5.25 -21.35
N ASN A 290 15.89 -6.25 -22.21
CA ASN A 290 14.92 -6.65 -23.23
C ASN A 290 13.80 -7.56 -22.69
N ALA A 291 14.01 -8.30 -21.60
CA ALA A 291 13.03 -9.23 -21.05
C ALA A 291 11.84 -8.56 -20.32
N TRP A 292 11.95 -7.28 -19.98
CA TRP A 292 10.96 -6.54 -19.17
C TRP A 292 10.34 -5.32 -19.88
N VAL A 293 10.65 -5.10 -21.17
CA VAL A 293 10.11 -4.03 -22.04
C VAL A 293 9.12 -4.61 -23.05
#